data_AF-A0A917ZB77-F1
#
_entry.id   AF-A0A917ZB77-F1
#
_cell.length_a   1.000
_cell.length_b   1.000
_cell.length_c   1.000
_cell.angle_alpha   90.00
_cell.angle_beta   90.00
_cell.angle_gamma   90.00
#
_symmetry.space_group_name_H-M   'P 1'
#
loop_
_entity.id
_entity.type
_entity.pdbx_description
1 polymer ?
#
loop_
_entity_poly.entity_id
_entity_poly.type
_entity_poly.pdbx_seq_one_letter_code
_entity_poly.pdbx_strand_id
1 'polypeptide(L)'
;MNAFYLKYIYTFILLLAYSFDTSAQQAMTNDELFSAAQKRGRVGDWVQAHGYLMAYFYRNPPELSDETFRRDILQAIGVMEQNARAVVVVSTGTAGTDSRGDDPTETARNRTQYQPVSIPNPPQPPRSYRLNCRGGGNMSANYYPSGSDHRLQIHFNKSPYASRNRPPKKGECAWTERPLNEKEPFWIEWIFSAEESRIKRINFRSRDQTNNDKTIQAKIFEINGTHLQNLMNAVASGRDFSVDCYNNQKGRLIITRVVNTNKTIYKPDAPIVK
;
A
#
# COMPACT_ATOMS: atom_id res chain seq x y z
N MET A 1 -24.43 -18.54 -3.25
CA MET A 1 -25.00 -17.25 -3.68
C MET A 1 -24.73 -17.08 -5.17
N ASN A 2 -25.73 -16.76 -6.00
CA ASN A 2 -25.60 -16.87 -7.45
C ASN A 2 -24.88 -15.64 -8.06
N ALA A 3 -23.93 -15.83 -8.98
CA ALA A 3 -23.14 -14.74 -9.57
C ALA A 3 -24.00 -13.69 -10.30
N PHE A 4 -25.17 -14.10 -10.79
CA PHE A 4 -26.19 -13.20 -11.35
C PHE A 4 -26.74 -12.19 -10.34
N TYR A 5 -26.95 -12.59 -9.09
CA TYR A 5 -27.50 -11.70 -8.05
C TYR A 5 -26.50 -10.61 -7.64
N LEU A 6 -25.21 -10.96 -7.55
CA LEU A 6 -24.13 -10.00 -7.33
C LEU A 6 -24.03 -8.97 -8.46
N LYS A 7 -24.20 -9.37 -9.73
CA LYS A 7 -24.30 -8.42 -10.85
C LYS A 7 -25.49 -7.47 -10.69
N TYR A 8 -26.69 -7.97 -10.41
CA TYR A 8 -27.88 -7.12 -10.28
C TYR A 8 -27.80 -6.14 -9.11
N ILE A 9 -27.36 -6.59 -7.93
CA ILE A 9 -27.16 -5.71 -6.77
C ILE A 9 -26.09 -4.65 -7.07
N TYR A 10 -25.00 -5.01 -7.75
CA TYR A 10 -23.95 -4.05 -8.13
C TYR A 10 -24.44 -3.04 -9.18
N THR A 11 -25.19 -3.47 -10.20
CA THR A 11 -25.83 -2.55 -11.16
C THR A 11 -26.83 -1.62 -10.47
N PHE A 12 -27.56 -2.09 -9.46
CA PHE A 12 -28.51 -1.27 -8.69
C PHE A 12 -27.81 -0.28 -7.76
N ILE A 13 -26.72 -0.67 -7.10
CA ILE A 13 -25.88 0.23 -6.29
C ILE A 13 -25.19 1.27 -7.19
N LEU A 14 -24.70 0.88 -8.38
CA LEU A 14 -24.22 1.84 -9.37
C LEU A 14 -25.34 2.76 -9.86
N LEU A 15 -26.53 2.26 -10.18
CA LEU A 15 -27.67 3.10 -10.60
C LEU A 15 -28.07 4.09 -9.51
N LEU A 16 -28.06 3.68 -8.24
CA LEU A 16 -28.26 4.60 -7.11
C LEU A 16 -27.10 5.60 -7.00
N ALA A 17 -25.84 5.17 -7.18
CA ALA A 17 -24.68 6.06 -7.21
C ALA A 17 -24.70 7.05 -8.39
N TYR A 18 -25.25 6.65 -9.54
CA TYR A 18 -25.42 7.47 -10.75
C TYR A 18 -26.67 8.36 -10.70
N SER A 19 -27.66 8.03 -9.87
CA SER A 19 -28.78 8.95 -9.58
C SER A 19 -28.35 10.17 -8.74
N PHE A 20 -27.07 10.26 -8.36
CA PHE A 20 -26.43 11.45 -7.80
C PHE A 20 -25.74 12.33 -8.85
N ASP A 21 -26.33 12.52 -10.04
CA ASP A 21 -26.26 13.82 -10.71
C ASP A 21 -27.05 14.84 -9.87
N THR A 22 -26.49 15.11 -8.70
CA THR A 22 -27.04 16.06 -7.72
C THR A 22 -27.11 17.43 -8.37
N SER A 23 -28.08 18.25 -7.97
CA SER A 23 -28.14 19.66 -8.38
C SER A 23 -26.81 20.41 -8.16
N ALA A 24 -25.99 19.95 -7.20
CA ALA A 24 -24.61 20.41 -7.01
C ALA A 24 -23.66 20.07 -8.17
N GLN A 25 -23.69 18.86 -8.74
CA GLN A 25 -22.90 18.51 -9.93
C GLN A 25 -23.35 19.28 -11.16
N GLN A 26 -24.67 19.45 -11.34
CA GLN A 26 -25.22 20.24 -12.44
C GLN A 26 -24.80 21.72 -12.38
N ALA A 27 -24.73 22.30 -11.17
CA ALA A 27 -24.29 23.68 -10.96
C ALA A 27 -22.77 23.93 -11.17
N MET A 28 -21.94 22.88 -11.16
CA MET A 28 -20.50 23.00 -11.37
C MET A 28 -20.15 23.19 -12.85
N THR A 29 -19.09 23.94 -13.14
CA THR A 29 -18.45 24.03 -14.45
C THR A 29 -17.63 22.77 -14.78
N ASN A 30 -17.18 22.63 -16.04
CA ASN A 30 -16.38 21.47 -16.45
C ASN A 30 -15.02 21.43 -15.72
N ASP A 31 -14.37 22.58 -15.54
CA ASP A 31 -13.13 22.70 -14.77
C ASP A 31 -13.32 22.31 -13.29
N GLU A 32 -14.45 22.69 -12.70
CA GLU A 32 -14.79 22.33 -11.32
C GLU A 32 -15.07 20.83 -11.17
N LEU A 33 -15.78 20.21 -12.13
CA LEU A 33 -16.01 18.76 -12.14
C LEU A 33 -14.67 18.01 -12.25
N PHE A 34 -13.80 18.40 -13.19
CA PHE A 34 -12.50 17.76 -13.35
C PHE A 34 -11.59 17.97 -12.13
N SER A 35 -11.59 19.18 -11.56
CA SER A 35 -10.86 19.50 -10.32
C SER A 35 -11.40 18.72 -9.11
N ALA A 36 -12.71 18.53 -9.01
CA ALA A 36 -13.33 17.74 -7.95
C ALA A 36 -13.02 16.24 -8.09
N ALA A 37 -13.05 15.70 -9.31
CA ALA A 37 -12.63 14.33 -9.60
C ALA A 37 -11.18 14.09 -9.13
N GLN A 38 -10.26 14.98 -9.51
CA GLN A 38 -8.86 14.91 -9.06
C GLN A 38 -8.73 15.05 -7.53
N LYS A 39 -9.47 15.98 -6.91
CA LYS A 39 -9.43 16.22 -5.47
C LYS A 39 -9.90 14.99 -4.68
N ARG A 40 -10.97 14.33 -5.13
CA ARG A 40 -11.53 13.13 -4.52
C ARG A 40 -10.63 11.91 -4.71
N GLY A 41 -10.09 11.70 -5.91
CA GLY A 41 -9.14 10.62 -6.18
C GLY A 41 -7.84 10.74 -5.35
N ARG A 42 -7.41 11.97 -5.00
CA ARG A 42 -6.26 12.21 -4.11
C ARG A 42 -6.50 11.89 -2.63
N VAL A 43 -7.74 11.60 -2.21
CA VAL A 43 -8.11 11.30 -0.82
C VAL A 43 -8.85 9.95 -0.68
N GLY A 44 -8.68 9.05 -1.64
CA GLY A 44 -9.25 7.71 -1.60
C GLY A 44 -10.77 7.62 -1.81
N ASP A 45 -11.43 8.73 -2.11
CA ASP A 45 -12.88 8.80 -2.35
C ASP A 45 -13.18 8.44 -3.82
N TRP A 46 -12.85 7.19 -4.18
CA TRP A 46 -12.91 6.67 -5.55
C TRP A 46 -14.33 6.69 -6.13
N VAL A 47 -15.35 6.54 -5.27
CA VAL A 47 -16.77 6.60 -5.67
C VAL A 47 -17.13 8.00 -6.14
N GLN A 48 -16.83 9.05 -5.36
CA GLN A 48 -17.11 10.42 -5.78
C GLN A 48 -16.19 10.88 -6.92
N ALA A 49 -14.92 10.46 -6.91
CA ALA A 49 -13.97 10.77 -7.99
C ALA A 49 -14.48 10.27 -9.35
N HIS A 50 -14.95 9.01 -9.39
CA HIS A 50 -15.56 8.40 -10.56
C HIS A 50 -16.82 9.14 -11.01
N GLY A 51 -17.72 9.48 -10.07
CA GLY A 51 -18.94 10.25 -10.36
C GLY A 51 -18.66 11.60 -11.03
N TYR A 52 -17.75 12.40 -10.47
CA TYR A 52 -17.35 13.68 -11.06
C TYR A 52 -16.69 13.53 -12.45
N LEU A 53 -15.89 12.48 -12.65
CA LEU A 53 -15.21 12.26 -13.93
C LEU A 53 -16.17 11.77 -15.02
N MET A 54 -17.16 10.96 -14.66
CA MET A 54 -18.26 10.57 -15.55
C MET A 54 -19.15 11.77 -15.91
N ALA A 55 -19.49 12.63 -14.95
CA ALA A 55 -20.24 13.87 -15.22
C ALA A 55 -19.48 14.81 -16.16
N TYR A 56 -18.16 14.96 -15.98
CA TYR A 56 -17.29 15.68 -16.93
C TYR A 56 -17.34 15.05 -18.33
N PHE A 57 -17.22 13.73 -18.44
CA PHE A 57 -17.21 13.03 -19.73
C PHE A 57 -18.54 13.13 -20.48
N TYR A 58 -19.68 12.97 -19.78
CA TYR A 58 -21.01 13.05 -20.38
C TYR A 58 -21.37 14.44 -20.92
N ARG A 59 -20.79 15.50 -20.36
CA ARG A 59 -20.96 16.88 -20.87
C ARG A 59 -20.24 17.13 -22.19
N ASN A 60 -19.41 16.17 -22.66
CA ASN A 60 -18.64 16.24 -23.90
C ASN A 60 -17.95 17.60 -24.12
N PRO A 61 -17.13 18.07 -23.16
CA PRO A 61 -16.48 19.37 -23.25
C PRO A 61 -15.46 19.42 -24.40
N PRO A 62 -15.15 20.61 -24.96
CA PRO A 62 -14.34 20.73 -26.19
C PRO A 62 -12.99 20.03 -26.14
N GLU A 63 -12.38 19.93 -24.95
CA GLU A 63 -11.11 19.25 -24.71
C GLU A 63 -11.14 17.76 -25.11
N LEU A 64 -12.31 17.10 -25.07
CA LEU A 64 -12.48 15.72 -25.52
C LEU A 64 -12.43 15.54 -27.05
N SER A 65 -12.30 16.62 -27.83
CA SER A 65 -11.97 16.51 -29.26
C SER A 65 -10.53 16.04 -29.50
N ASP A 66 -9.64 16.17 -28.51
CA ASP A 66 -8.33 15.52 -28.54
C ASP A 66 -8.47 14.04 -28.15
N GLU A 67 -8.26 13.14 -29.12
CA GLU A 67 -8.38 11.69 -28.92
C GLU A 67 -7.34 11.10 -27.93
N THR A 68 -6.19 11.75 -27.73
CA THR A 68 -5.23 11.35 -26.69
C THR A 68 -5.79 11.69 -25.31
N PHE A 69 -6.23 12.93 -25.10
CA PHE A 69 -6.85 13.34 -23.84
C PHE A 69 -8.10 12.52 -23.53
N ARG A 70 -8.97 12.31 -24.53
CA ARG A 70 -10.17 11.49 -24.41
C ARG A 70 -9.88 10.05 -23.96
N ARG A 71 -8.86 9.41 -24.55
CA ARG A 71 -8.41 8.07 -24.15
C ARG A 71 -7.89 8.06 -22.72
N ASP A 72 -7.12 9.07 -22.32
CA ASP A 72 -6.54 9.17 -20.99
C ASP A 72 -7.63 9.38 -19.91
N ILE A 73 -8.68 10.15 -20.22
CA ILE A 73 -9.89 10.27 -19.37
C ILE A 73 -10.62 8.93 -19.24
N LEU A 74 -10.84 8.21 -20.34
CA LEU A 74 -11.47 6.88 -20.31
C LEU A 74 -10.65 5.87 -19.50
N GLN A 75 -9.32 5.90 -19.58
CA GLN A 75 -8.44 5.09 -18.75
C GLN A 75 -8.57 5.47 -17.26
N ALA A 76 -8.61 6.77 -16.94
CA ALA A 76 -8.79 7.24 -15.56
C ALA A 76 -10.16 6.82 -14.98
N ILE A 77 -11.24 6.90 -15.76
CA ILE A 77 -12.57 6.39 -15.39
C ILE A 77 -12.48 4.90 -15.03
N GLY A 78 -11.87 4.08 -15.89
CA GLY A 78 -11.75 2.64 -15.66
C GLY A 78 -10.94 2.28 -14.40
N VAL A 79 -9.89 3.05 -14.07
CA VAL A 79 -9.12 2.89 -12.83
C VAL A 79 -9.96 3.28 -11.60
N MET A 80 -10.67 4.40 -11.66
CA MET A 80 -11.53 4.84 -10.56
C MET A 80 -12.69 3.86 -10.32
N GLU A 81 -13.27 3.29 -11.37
CA GLU A 81 -14.32 2.27 -11.25
C GLU A 81 -13.80 1.00 -10.56
N GLN A 82 -12.61 0.52 -10.94
CA GLN A 82 -11.98 -0.65 -10.31
C GLN A 82 -11.69 -0.41 -8.82
N ASN A 83 -11.19 0.77 -8.46
CA ASN A 83 -10.95 1.13 -7.07
C ASN A 83 -12.25 1.29 -6.28
N ALA A 84 -13.27 1.92 -6.86
CA ALA A 84 -14.60 2.04 -6.25
C ALA A 84 -15.24 0.66 -5.97
N ARG A 85 -15.05 -0.32 -6.86
CA ARG A 85 -15.48 -1.72 -6.65
C ARG A 85 -14.79 -2.37 -5.46
N ALA A 86 -13.49 -2.11 -5.25
CA ALA A 86 -12.73 -2.70 -4.15
C ALA A 86 -13.21 -2.22 -2.76
N VAL A 87 -13.64 -0.96 -2.64
CA VAL A 87 -14.11 -0.37 -1.37
C VAL A 87 -15.41 -1.00 -0.87
N VAL A 88 -16.26 -1.53 -1.76
CA VAL A 88 -17.60 -2.05 -1.42
C VAL A 88 -17.56 -3.46 -0.82
N VAL A 89 -16.43 -4.19 -0.88
CA VAL A 89 -16.32 -5.56 -0.35
C VAL A 89 -15.94 -5.58 1.14
N VAL A 90 -16.72 -4.87 1.97
CA VAL A 90 -16.74 -5.10 3.42
C VAL A 90 -17.71 -6.25 3.69
N SER A 91 -17.19 -7.47 3.74
CA SER A 91 -17.96 -8.68 4.05
C SER A 91 -18.48 -8.66 5.49
N THR A 92 -19.69 -8.15 5.70
CA THR A 92 -20.49 -8.45 6.89
C THR A 92 -20.96 -9.90 6.81
N GLY A 93 -20.08 -10.81 7.24
CA GLY A 93 -20.27 -12.26 7.20
C GLY A 93 -21.33 -12.78 8.18
N THR A 94 -22.60 -12.46 7.93
CA THR A 94 -23.77 -13.06 8.59
C THR A 94 -24.83 -13.39 7.55
N ALA A 95 -24.61 -14.47 6.79
CA ALA A 95 -25.63 -15.12 5.99
C ALA A 95 -25.94 -16.49 6.64
N GLY A 96 -27.00 -16.55 7.44
CA GLY A 96 -27.25 -17.69 8.35
C GLY A 96 -28.68 -17.87 8.87
N THR A 97 -29.67 -17.26 8.22
CA THR A 97 -31.13 -17.42 8.36
C THR A 97 -31.73 -16.83 7.08
N ASP A 98 -32.76 -17.35 6.41
CA ASP A 98 -33.68 -18.49 6.62
C ASP A 98 -34.02 -19.10 5.21
N SER A 99 -35.09 -19.85 4.89
CA SER A 99 -36.19 -20.54 5.60
C SER A 99 -36.66 -21.69 4.70
N ARG A 100 -37.04 -22.87 5.25
CA ARG A 100 -37.97 -23.81 4.58
C ARG A 100 -38.45 -24.97 5.47
N GLY A 101 -39.77 -25.13 5.56
CA GLY A 101 -40.43 -26.38 5.96
C GLY A 101 -40.88 -26.42 7.42
N ASP A 102 -42.16 -26.15 7.65
CA ASP A 102 -42.86 -26.52 8.87
C ASP A 102 -42.97 -28.05 8.99
N ASP A 103 -42.72 -28.59 10.19
CA ASP A 103 -43.20 -29.91 10.59
C ASP A 103 -43.74 -29.82 12.04
N PRO A 104 -45.07 -29.80 12.24
CA PRO A 104 -45.69 -29.43 13.52
C PRO A 104 -45.87 -30.61 14.49
N THR A 105 -44.95 -31.57 14.52
CA THR A 105 -44.98 -32.69 15.48
C THR A 105 -43.61 -33.17 15.93
N GLU A 106 -42.93 -32.42 16.83
CA GLU A 106 -42.02 -33.10 17.75
C GLU A 106 -41.94 -32.51 19.18
N THR A 107 -41.99 -33.44 20.12
CA THR A 107 -42.20 -33.26 21.56
C THR A 107 -41.11 -32.46 22.25
N ALA A 108 -41.51 -31.56 23.16
CA ALA A 108 -40.58 -30.88 24.06
C ALA A 108 -39.86 -31.88 25.00
N ARG A 109 -38.54 -32.04 24.85
CA ARG A 109 -37.58 -32.47 25.90
C ARG A 109 -36.11 -32.43 25.43
N ASN A 110 -35.53 -31.24 25.42
CA ASN A 110 -34.15 -30.95 25.87
C ASN A 110 -33.73 -29.55 25.41
N ARG A 111 -33.88 -28.54 26.29
CA ARG A 111 -33.13 -27.29 26.15
C ARG A 111 -31.70 -27.55 26.60
N THR A 112 -30.91 -28.16 25.73
CA THR A 112 -29.45 -28.09 25.82
C THR A 112 -29.09 -26.60 25.87
N GLN A 113 -28.38 -26.16 26.90
CA GLN A 113 -27.98 -24.76 26.99
C GLN A 113 -27.14 -24.42 25.75
N TYR A 114 -27.60 -23.44 24.97
CA TYR A 114 -26.80 -22.86 23.89
C TYR A 114 -25.55 -22.24 24.53
N GLN A 115 -24.45 -22.99 24.58
CA GLN A 115 -23.17 -22.37 24.84
C GLN A 115 -22.85 -21.49 23.64
N PRO A 116 -22.55 -20.19 23.84
CA PRO A 116 -22.20 -19.30 22.74
C PRO A 116 -20.99 -19.88 22.03
N VAL A 117 -21.13 -20.13 20.72
CA VAL A 117 -20.03 -20.65 19.90
C VAL A 117 -18.87 -19.67 20.02
N SER A 118 -17.76 -20.13 20.61
CA SER A 118 -16.56 -19.32 20.78
C SER A 118 -16.05 -18.93 19.40
N ILE A 119 -16.24 -17.66 19.02
CA ILE A 119 -15.73 -17.12 17.77
C ILE A 119 -14.21 -17.34 17.77
N PRO A 120 -13.64 -18.00 16.75
CA PRO A 120 -12.19 -18.19 16.68
C PRO A 120 -11.50 -16.82 16.76
N ASN A 121 -10.56 -16.68 17.71
CA ASN A 121 -9.79 -15.45 17.83
C ASN A 121 -9.18 -15.10 16.46
N PRO A 122 -9.33 -13.85 15.98
CA PRO A 122 -8.75 -13.46 14.70
C PRO A 122 -7.24 -13.73 14.72
N PRO A 123 -6.66 -14.20 13.60
CA PRO A 123 -5.24 -14.54 13.54
C PRO A 123 -4.41 -13.32 13.95
N GLN A 124 -3.63 -13.48 15.02
CA GLN A 124 -2.81 -12.40 15.55
C GLN A 124 -1.82 -11.92 14.48
N PRO A 125 -1.62 -10.59 14.32
CA PRO A 125 -0.69 -10.08 13.32
C PRO A 125 0.72 -10.61 13.59
N PRO A 126 1.49 -10.94 12.53
CA PRO A 126 2.81 -11.54 12.68
C PRO A 126 3.75 -10.60 13.44
N ARG A 127 4.40 -11.14 14.48
CA ARG A 127 5.33 -10.38 15.33
C ARG A 127 6.46 -9.78 14.49
N SER A 128 6.53 -8.45 14.50
CA SER A 128 7.61 -7.69 13.85
C SER A 128 8.82 -7.57 14.78
N TYR A 129 10.02 -7.53 14.18
CA TYR A 129 11.30 -7.42 14.86
C TYR A 129 12.10 -6.24 14.28
N ARG A 130 12.99 -5.65 15.09
CA ARG A 130 13.82 -4.51 14.71
C ARG A 130 15.02 -4.96 13.86
N LEU A 131 14.98 -4.62 12.58
CA LEU A 131 16.09 -4.70 11.64
C LEU A 131 16.81 -3.35 11.59
N ASN A 132 18.12 -3.35 11.80
CA ASN A 132 18.98 -2.18 11.68
C ASN A 132 19.86 -2.35 10.44
N CYS A 133 19.95 -1.30 9.63
CA CYS A 133 20.58 -1.31 8.32
C CYS A 133 21.49 -0.11 8.16
N ARG A 134 22.49 -0.24 7.29
CA ARG A 134 23.32 0.88 6.84
C ARG A 134 23.37 0.91 5.32
N GLY A 135 22.97 2.05 4.74
CA GLY A 135 22.88 2.21 3.28
C GLY A 135 24.23 2.10 2.54
N GLY A 136 24.17 2.37 1.24
CA GLY A 136 25.32 2.36 0.33
C GLY A 136 25.86 0.95 0.07
N GLY A 137 27.10 0.85 -0.39
CA GLY A 137 27.68 -0.43 -0.80
C GLY A 137 26.85 -1.06 -1.94
N ASN A 138 26.56 -2.36 -1.84
CA ASN A 138 25.76 -3.09 -2.82
C ASN A 138 24.25 -3.09 -2.51
N MET A 139 23.77 -2.20 -1.63
CA MET A 139 22.35 -2.06 -1.34
C MET A 139 21.64 -1.32 -2.48
N SER A 140 20.56 -1.91 -3.00
CA SER A 140 19.74 -1.32 -4.06
C SER A 140 18.30 -1.20 -3.61
N ALA A 141 17.58 -0.24 -4.18
CA ALA A 141 16.18 0.03 -3.86
C ALA A 141 15.38 0.14 -5.16
N ASN A 142 14.43 -0.78 -5.34
CA ASN A 142 13.53 -0.84 -6.48
C ASN A 142 12.13 -0.41 -6.03
N TYR A 143 11.51 0.46 -6.81
CA TYR A 143 10.15 0.92 -6.55
C TYR A 143 9.21 0.41 -7.66
N TYR A 144 8.05 -0.11 -7.25
CA TYR A 144 7.03 -0.65 -8.13
C TYR A 144 5.67 0.00 -7.78
N PRO A 145 5.12 0.87 -8.64
CA PRO A 145 3.75 1.35 -8.50
C PRO A 145 2.77 0.24 -8.92
N SER A 146 1.70 0.00 -8.16
CA SER A 146 0.71 -1.05 -8.46
C SER A 146 -0.70 -0.68 -7.99
N GLY A 147 -1.39 0.17 -8.77
CA GLY A 147 -2.75 0.60 -8.44
C GLY A 147 -2.80 1.45 -7.16
N SER A 148 -3.58 1.02 -6.17
CA SER A 148 -3.61 1.63 -4.82
C SER A 148 -2.33 1.40 -4.03
N ASP A 149 -1.60 0.31 -4.34
CA ASP A 149 -0.54 -0.24 -3.49
C ASP A 149 0.82 0.02 -4.13
N HIS A 150 1.64 0.80 -3.46
CA HIS A 150 3.02 1.06 -3.86
C HIS A 150 3.94 0.10 -3.10
N ARG A 151 4.97 -0.41 -3.78
CA ARG A 151 5.94 -1.33 -3.19
C ARG A 151 7.35 -0.78 -3.34
N LEU A 152 8.05 -0.63 -2.22
CA LEU A 152 9.50 -0.44 -2.19
C LEU A 152 10.17 -1.74 -1.77
N GLN A 153 11.06 -2.27 -2.59
CA GLN A 153 11.91 -3.41 -2.26
C GLN A 153 13.35 -2.93 -2.12
N ILE A 154 13.98 -3.18 -0.97
CA ILE A 154 15.40 -2.89 -0.74
C ILE A 154 16.14 -4.23 -0.61
N HIS A 155 17.14 -4.44 -1.47
CA HIS A 155 18.06 -5.57 -1.41
C HIS A 155 19.30 -5.20 -0.59
N PHE A 156 19.77 -6.09 0.28
CA PHE A 156 20.88 -5.84 1.19
C PHE A 156 21.72 -7.10 1.47
N ASN A 157 22.96 -6.90 1.91
CA ASN A 157 23.81 -7.98 2.40
C ASN A 157 23.48 -8.31 3.87
N LYS A 158 23.46 -9.59 4.23
CA LYS A 158 23.30 -10.00 5.64
C LYS A 158 24.57 -9.68 6.41
N SER A 159 24.46 -8.95 7.52
CA SER A 159 25.56 -8.85 8.47
C SER A 159 25.71 -10.18 9.23
N PRO A 160 26.93 -10.74 9.35
CA PRO A 160 27.16 -11.96 10.13
C PRO A 160 27.13 -11.74 11.65
N TYR A 161 26.83 -10.52 12.11
CA TYR A 161 26.75 -10.14 13.52
C TYR A 161 25.38 -9.54 13.84
N ALA A 162 24.96 -9.64 15.11
CA ALA A 162 23.85 -8.85 15.63
C ALA A 162 24.22 -7.36 15.67
N SER A 163 23.29 -6.48 15.33
CA SER A 163 23.57 -5.02 15.34
C SER A 163 23.86 -4.45 16.74
N ARG A 164 23.39 -5.09 17.82
CA ARG A 164 23.81 -4.74 19.19
C ARG A 164 25.28 -5.05 19.48
N ASN A 165 25.88 -6.04 18.79
CA ASN A 165 27.28 -6.43 18.97
C ASN A 165 28.20 -5.63 18.04
N ARG A 166 27.74 -5.35 16.81
CA ARG A 166 28.50 -4.59 15.80
C ARG A 166 27.53 -3.90 14.84
N PRO A 167 27.62 -2.57 14.62
CA PRO A 167 26.86 -1.89 13.58
C PRO A 167 27.05 -2.55 12.19
N PRO A 168 26.01 -2.59 11.33
CA PRO A 168 26.14 -3.09 9.96
C PRO A 168 27.17 -2.28 9.15
N LYS A 169 27.90 -2.95 8.25
CA LYS A 169 28.71 -2.25 7.23
C LYS A 169 27.81 -1.58 6.19
N LYS A 170 28.37 -0.68 5.37
CA LYS A 170 27.65 -0.11 4.21
C LYS A 170 27.11 -1.22 3.33
N GLY A 171 25.81 -1.19 3.09
CA GLY A 171 25.07 -2.18 2.32
C GLY A 171 24.58 -3.40 3.11
N GLU A 172 24.82 -3.45 4.43
CA GLU A 172 24.36 -4.54 5.29
C GLU A 172 23.11 -4.18 6.11
N CYS A 173 22.33 -5.20 6.45
CA CYS A 173 21.34 -5.18 7.54
C CYS A 173 21.62 -6.29 8.56
N ALA A 174 21.11 -6.12 9.78
CA ALA A 174 21.19 -7.10 10.87
C ALA A 174 19.97 -6.97 11.79
N TRP A 175 19.54 -8.07 12.40
CA TRP A 175 18.61 -7.97 13.54
C TRP A 175 19.31 -7.34 14.74
N THR A 176 18.51 -6.83 15.69
CA THR A 176 19.05 -6.24 16.92
C THR A 176 19.81 -7.26 17.78
N GLU A 177 19.22 -8.45 17.98
CA GLU A 177 19.69 -9.40 19.00
C GLU A 177 20.56 -10.55 18.45
N ARG A 178 20.44 -10.86 17.16
CA ARG A 178 21.12 -11.99 16.50
C ARG A 178 21.55 -11.63 15.07
N PRO A 179 22.48 -12.39 14.45
CA PRO A 179 22.70 -12.33 13.01
C PRO A 179 21.44 -12.70 12.22
N LEU A 180 21.40 -12.29 10.95
CA LEU A 180 20.50 -12.90 9.96
C LEU A 180 21.05 -14.27 9.57
N ASN A 181 20.23 -15.30 9.58
CA ASN A 181 20.64 -16.64 9.17
C ASN A 181 20.56 -16.83 7.65
N GLU A 182 21.14 -17.93 7.14
CA GLU A 182 21.20 -18.22 5.70
C GLU A 182 19.82 -18.35 5.03
N LYS A 183 18.82 -18.85 5.76
CA LYS A 183 17.44 -19.05 5.27
C LYS A 183 16.59 -17.79 5.28
N GLU A 184 17.02 -16.72 5.96
CA GLU A 184 16.29 -15.46 5.98
C GLU A 184 16.43 -14.69 4.65
N PRO A 185 15.49 -13.79 4.30
CA PRO A 185 15.57 -13.01 3.08
C PRO A 185 16.75 -12.02 3.02
N PHE A 186 17.18 -11.69 1.80
CA PHE A 186 18.06 -10.56 1.47
C PHE A 186 17.28 -9.32 1.03
N TRP A 187 15.94 -9.36 1.16
CA TRP A 187 15.02 -8.34 0.66
C TRP A 187 14.07 -7.91 1.78
N ILE A 188 13.99 -6.59 2.01
CA ILE A 188 12.91 -5.97 2.78
C ILE A 188 11.94 -5.31 1.80
N GLU A 189 10.64 -5.52 2.01
CA GLU A 189 9.58 -4.94 1.19
C GLU A 189 8.66 -4.09 2.08
N TRP A 190 8.48 -2.83 1.71
CA TRP A 190 7.46 -1.97 2.28
C TRP A 190 6.33 -1.84 1.27
N ILE A 191 5.14 -2.30 1.66
CA ILE A 191 3.88 -2.08 0.96
C ILE A 191 3.20 -0.92 1.68
N PHE A 192 2.81 0.11 0.95
CA PHE A 192 2.17 1.32 1.47
C PHE A 192 1.20 1.87 0.43
N SER A 193 0.19 2.62 0.86
CA SER A 193 -0.77 3.17 -0.11
C SER A 193 -0.17 4.32 -0.93
N ALA A 194 -0.72 4.54 -2.13
CA ALA A 194 -0.41 5.71 -2.94
C ALA A 194 -0.67 7.03 -2.16
N GLU A 195 -1.68 7.03 -1.30
CA GLU A 195 -2.08 8.16 -0.46
C GLU A 195 -1.10 8.45 0.68
N GLU A 196 -0.57 7.43 1.36
CA GLU A 196 0.44 7.56 2.43
C GLU A 196 1.76 8.14 1.92
N SER A 197 2.07 7.92 0.64
CA SER A 197 3.37 8.24 0.05
C SER A 197 3.38 9.48 -0.83
N ARG A 198 2.20 9.92 -1.32
CA ARG A 198 1.97 11.11 -2.17
C ARG A 198 3.06 11.31 -3.23
N ILE A 199 3.52 10.23 -3.86
CA ILE A 199 4.68 10.26 -4.76
C ILE A 199 4.31 11.06 -6.01
N LYS A 200 4.76 12.31 -6.06
CA LYS A 200 4.44 13.22 -7.17
C LYS A 200 5.19 12.84 -8.45
N ARG A 201 6.45 12.39 -8.33
CA ARG A 201 7.27 12.06 -9.51
C ARG A 201 8.48 11.17 -9.20
N ILE A 202 8.61 10.09 -9.96
CA ILE A 202 9.84 9.29 -10.07
C ILE A 202 10.37 9.49 -11.49
N ASN A 203 11.53 10.11 -11.64
CA ASN A 203 12.21 10.22 -12.93
C ASN A 203 13.34 9.20 -12.98
N PHE A 204 13.23 8.21 -13.86
CA PHE A 204 14.37 7.40 -14.25
C PHE A 204 15.28 8.27 -15.14
N ARG A 205 16.44 8.68 -14.63
CA ARG A 205 17.45 9.38 -15.45
C ARG A 205 18.70 8.52 -15.49
N SER A 206 18.88 7.79 -16.59
CA SER A 206 20.14 7.08 -16.84
C SER A 206 21.27 8.09 -16.82
N ARG A 207 22.22 7.94 -15.89
CA ARG A 207 23.44 8.75 -15.86
C ARG A 207 24.55 7.97 -16.54
N ASP A 208 24.45 7.88 -17.87
CA ASP A 208 25.61 7.51 -18.66
C ASP A 208 26.53 8.72 -18.75
N GLN A 209 27.77 8.57 -18.29
CA GLN A 209 28.82 9.58 -18.51
C GLN A 209 30.25 9.02 -18.49
N THR A 210 30.42 7.69 -18.41
CA THR A 210 31.73 7.01 -18.48
C THR A 210 31.60 5.58 -19.02
N ASN A 211 31.17 5.45 -20.28
CA ASN A 211 31.53 4.44 -21.29
C ASN A 211 31.59 2.91 -20.99
N ASN A 212 31.36 2.38 -19.78
CA ASN A 212 31.42 0.93 -19.56
C ASN A 212 30.57 0.35 -18.41
N ASP A 213 29.75 1.14 -17.70
CA ASP A 213 28.95 0.61 -16.58
C ASP A 213 27.47 1.03 -16.68
N LYS A 214 26.63 0.11 -17.16
CA LYS A 214 25.19 0.32 -17.45
C LYS A 214 24.32 0.26 -16.18
N THR A 215 24.69 0.99 -15.13
CA THR A 215 23.86 1.10 -13.92
C THR A 215 22.80 2.20 -14.09
N ILE A 216 21.53 1.79 -14.25
CA ILE A 216 20.39 2.73 -14.28
C ILE A 216 20.20 3.32 -12.88
N GLN A 217 20.85 4.45 -12.61
CA GLN A 217 20.70 5.19 -11.36
C GLN A 217 19.36 5.94 -11.34
N ALA A 218 18.30 5.25 -10.93
CA ALA A 218 16.99 5.85 -10.70
C ALA A 218 17.07 6.89 -9.57
N LYS A 219 17.19 8.18 -9.93
CA LYS A 219 17.19 9.29 -8.99
C LYS A 219 15.74 9.72 -8.73
N ILE A 220 15.21 9.39 -7.56
CA ILE A 220 13.86 9.84 -7.17
C ILE A 220 13.93 11.33 -6.82
N PHE A 221 13.07 12.16 -7.43
CA PHE A 221 13.15 13.62 -7.28
C PHE A 221 12.07 14.23 -6.36
N GLU A 222 10.90 13.62 -6.19
CA GLU A 222 9.91 14.15 -5.24
C GLU A 222 9.05 13.05 -4.59
N ILE A 223 9.43 12.69 -3.36
CA ILE A 223 8.68 11.82 -2.45
C ILE A 223 8.03 12.71 -1.40
N ASN A 224 6.70 12.79 -1.37
CA ASN A 224 5.98 13.65 -0.43
C ASN A 224 5.54 12.82 0.80
N GLY A 225 6.55 12.33 1.52
CA GLY A 225 6.38 11.50 2.71
C GLY A 225 7.71 11.33 3.43
N THR A 226 7.86 11.96 4.60
CA THR A 226 9.13 12.11 5.30
C THR A 226 9.83 10.77 5.55
N HIS A 227 9.08 9.71 5.88
CA HIS A 227 9.63 8.38 6.12
C HIS A 227 10.24 7.74 4.87
N LEU A 228 9.54 7.77 3.74
CA LEU A 228 10.02 7.19 2.49
C LEU A 228 11.18 8.01 1.90
N GLN A 229 11.11 9.34 1.99
CA GLN A 229 12.23 10.20 1.61
C GLN A 229 13.47 9.95 2.49
N ASN A 230 13.31 9.86 3.81
CA ASN A 230 14.40 9.56 4.75
C ASN A 230 15.01 8.18 4.48
N LEU A 231 14.18 7.16 4.24
CA LEU A 231 14.61 5.80 3.94
C LEU A 231 15.43 5.75 2.64
N MET A 232 14.90 6.32 1.55
CA MET A 232 15.61 6.38 0.26
C MET A 232 16.91 7.19 0.35
N ASN A 233 16.90 8.31 1.07
CA ASN A 233 18.10 9.10 1.33
C ASN A 233 19.13 8.30 2.14
N ALA A 234 18.71 7.53 3.15
CA ALA A 234 19.62 6.72 3.96
C ALA A 234 20.26 5.58 3.14
N VAL A 235 19.45 4.85 2.36
CA VAL A 235 19.90 3.83 1.40
C VAL A 235 20.92 4.43 0.43
N ALA A 236 20.63 5.57 -0.20
CA ALA A 236 21.52 6.17 -1.20
C ALA A 236 22.80 6.78 -0.60
N SER A 237 22.73 7.40 0.59
CA SER A 237 23.85 8.17 1.17
C SER A 237 24.75 7.38 2.12
N GLY A 238 24.44 6.12 2.44
CA GLY A 238 25.25 5.33 3.36
C GLY A 238 24.99 5.58 4.85
N ARG A 239 23.84 6.18 5.18
CA ARG A 239 23.41 6.44 6.56
C ARG A 239 22.73 5.21 7.17
N ASP A 240 22.69 5.20 8.49
CA ASP A 240 22.01 4.17 9.27
C ASP A 240 20.48 4.43 9.27
N PHE A 241 19.71 3.37 9.12
CA PHE A 241 18.25 3.37 9.20
C PHE A 241 17.74 2.10 9.88
N SER A 242 16.55 2.18 10.46
CA SER A 242 15.92 1.05 11.14
C SER A 242 14.49 0.85 10.67
N VAL A 243 14.08 -0.41 10.56
CA VAL A 243 12.69 -0.80 10.28
C VAL A 243 12.25 -1.88 11.27
N ASP A 244 10.98 -1.88 11.63
CA ASP A 244 10.35 -3.06 12.19
C ASP A 244 9.74 -3.86 11.03
N CYS A 245 10.04 -5.16 10.97
CA CYS A 245 9.57 -6.04 9.90
C CYS A 245 9.39 -7.48 10.37
N TYR A 246 8.60 -8.27 9.63
CA TYR A 246 8.41 -9.71 9.89
C TYR A 246 8.74 -10.54 8.64
N ASN A 247 9.19 -11.78 8.82
CA ASN A 247 9.40 -12.71 7.70
C ASN A 247 8.06 -13.29 7.23
N ASN A 248 7.68 -13.06 5.98
CA ASN A 248 6.42 -13.55 5.42
C ASN A 248 6.47 -15.03 4.97
N GLN A 249 7.59 -15.73 5.19
CA GLN A 249 7.87 -17.10 4.77
C GLN A 249 7.86 -17.31 3.23
N LYS A 250 7.70 -16.24 2.44
CA LYS A 250 7.72 -16.21 0.97
C LYS A 250 8.96 -15.48 0.45
N GLY A 251 10.07 -15.60 1.18
CA GLY A 251 11.36 -15.02 0.80
C GLY A 251 11.48 -13.49 0.95
N ARG A 252 10.66 -12.84 1.79
CA ARG A 252 10.72 -11.38 2.04
C ARG A 252 10.49 -11.00 3.50
N LEU A 253 11.15 -9.95 3.96
CA LEU A 253 10.84 -9.29 5.23
C LEU A 253 9.88 -8.11 4.96
N ILE A 254 8.66 -8.16 5.48
CA ILE A 254 7.66 -7.10 5.25
C ILE A 254 7.80 -6.03 6.32
N ILE A 255 8.07 -4.79 5.89
CA ILE A 255 8.20 -3.62 6.75
C ILE A 255 6.82 -3.22 7.24
N THR A 256 6.65 -3.18 8.56
CA THR A 256 5.44 -2.70 9.24
C THR A 256 5.62 -1.29 9.80
N ARG A 257 6.87 -0.86 10.06
CA ARG A 257 7.18 0.50 10.50
C ARG A 257 8.59 0.93 10.09
N VAL A 258 8.71 2.12 9.51
CA VAL A 258 10.00 2.83 9.38
C VAL A 258 10.27 3.59 10.68
N VAL A 259 11.47 3.45 11.23
CA VAL A 259 11.85 4.06 12.51
C VAL A 259 12.88 5.15 12.24
N ASN A 260 12.44 6.42 12.29
CA ASN A 260 13.28 7.58 11.96
C ASN A 260 14.57 7.61 12.79
N THR A 261 15.72 7.66 12.12
CA THR A 261 17.05 7.77 12.74
C THR A 261 17.47 9.21 13.08
N ASN A 262 16.53 10.15 13.11
CA ASN A 262 16.75 11.54 13.52
C ASN A 262 17.10 11.71 15.03
N LYS A 263 17.19 10.62 15.80
CA LYS A 263 17.80 10.62 17.12
C LYS A 263 19.16 9.92 17.05
N THR A 264 20.22 10.71 17.16
CA THR A 264 21.61 10.29 17.33
C THR A 264 21.75 9.48 18.63
N ILE A 265 21.53 8.16 18.56
CA ILE A 265 21.81 7.23 19.66
C ILE A 265 23.01 6.36 19.27
N TYR A 266 24.16 7.03 19.16
CA TYR A 266 25.45 6.42 19.38
C TYR A 266 26.45 7.51 19.80
N LYS A 267 26.46 7.84 21.10
CA LYS A 267 27.74 8.10 21.75
C LYS A 267 28.34 6.72 21.99
N PRO A 268 29.42 6.30 21.29
CA PRO A 268 30.24 5.26 21.87
C PRO A 268 30.77 5.81 23.18
N ASP A 269 30.60 5.07 24.27
CA ASP A 269 31.32 5.39 25.50
C ASP A 269 32.82 5.38 25.17
N ALA A 270 33.53 6.36 25.72
CA ALA A 270 34.95 6.56 25.46
C ALA A 270 35.73 5.27 25.76
N PRO A 271 36.83 4.98 25.05
CA PRO A 271 37.64 3.80 25.32
C PRO A 271 38.04 3.79 26.80
N ILE A 272 37.91 2.63 27.45
CA ILE A 272 38.50 2.40 28.77
C ILE A 272 40.02 2.49 28.58
N VAL A 273 40.61 3.60 29.03
CA VAL A 273 42.05 3.82 28.99
C VAL A 273 42.67 3.18 30.22
N LYS A 274 43.25 1.99 30.00
CA LYS A 274 44.04 1.16 30.92
C LYS A 274 43.25 0.45 32.03
#